data_AF-A0A336MGG0-F1
#
_entry.id   AF-A0A336MGG0-F1
#
_cell.length_a   1.000
_cell.length_b   1.000
_cell.length_c   1.000
_cell.angle_alpha   90.00
_cell.angle_beta   90.00
_cell.angle_gamma   90.00
#
_symmetry.space_group_name_H-M   'P 1'
#
loop_
_entity.id
_entity.type
_entity.pdbx_description
1 polymer ?
#
loop_
_entity_poly.entity_id
_entity_poly.type
_entity_poly.pdbx_seq_one_letter_code
_entity_poly.pdbx_strand_id
1 'polypeptide(L)'
;MAKFAILLVSCLFCVTFVSGDNVPVLLFGKSLPFKVPALKTLQTTEFANLVNSQVSDETITVVFVEPKLSVEDLSHCKTNDGTTCFKELQGLEERSYIPSVSDAVNGLYDNLESNKATIDADDDILDAVEQGNKVIFVYLDLATENKDFESHDKIIASTFAKLSQKYKNIVAIYTGQESSLERHIRTRRQAETEKKNKTRKGEINKGEPKLCQHFIITAESVITKTKEAETAVDLEGCTSVLENKILSVTLNPSGLVMMFKQSAGTWSLAGAKKGTDMTYPGYVYANRGFAYRCGGNFTFSNGDETIKIKNFQFLPNFEKADVAEFTKDKYVHCEGFFSPGILAGLFVVFLFLFILAIGIGFIMDINTMDKFDDPKGKTITINARLLLKKKLLSLLRTLDAKEYELPEVLFNTYMLQPENVLLAMLVDPNKSARQIAINSIIMARNESNSPSVLRVFRKLTRRNINRVTVNALVIN
;
A
#
# COMPACT_ATOMS: atom_id res chain seq x y z
N MET A 1 4.48 -22.48 15.93
CA MET A 1 4.44 -21.11 16.47
C MET A 1 5.03 -20.11 15.48
N ALA A 2 6.31 -20.19 15.10
CA ALA A 2 6.94 -19.22 14.17
C ALA A 2 6.30 -19.15 12.76
N LYS A 3 5.86 -20.29 12.19
CA LYS A 3 5.20 -20.32 10.86
C LYS A 3 3.80 -19.69 10.84
N PHE A 4 3.10 -19.65 11.97
CA PHE A 4 1.77 -19.05 12.09
C PHE A 4 1.85 -17.52 12.24
N ALA A 5 2.92 -17.04 12.89
CA ALA A 5 3.23 -15.61 12.99
C ALA A 5 3.57 -14.99 11.62
N ILE A 6 4.31 -15.71 10.76
CA ILE A 6 4.66 -15.24 9.40
C ILE A 6 3.40 -15.08 8.52
N LEU A 7 2.41 -15.95 8.70
CA LEU A 7 1.16 -15.90 7.93
C LEU A 7 0.23 -14.77 8.41
N LEU A 8 0.17 -14.52 9.72
CA LEU A 8 -0.52 -13.36 10.30
C LEU A 8 0.15 -12.03 9.91
N VAL A 9 1.48 -11.98 9.86
CA VAL A 9 2.24 -10.79 9.43
C VAL A 9 2.07 -10.55 7.92
N SER A 10 2.03 -11.59 7.09
CA SER A 10 1.71 -11.49 5.65
C SER A 10 0.28 -10.97 5.40
N CYS A 11 -0.68 -11.40 6.22
CA CYS A 11 -2.05 -10.91 6.14
C CYS A 11 -2.20 -9.46 6.65
N LEU A 12 -1.38 -9.03 7.60
CA LEU A 12 -1.30 -7.63 8.05
C LEU A 12 -0.58 -6.71 7.04
N PHE A 13 0.40 -7.24 6.31
CA PHE A 13 1.13 -6.50 5.27
C PHE A 13 0.32 -6.28 3.98
N CYS A 14 -0.80 -6.99 3.78
CA CYS A 14 -1.69 -6.77 2.64
C CYS A 14 -2.55 -5.49 2.75
N VAL A 15 -2.43 -4.69 3.82
CA VAL A 15 -3.19 -3.45 4.00
C VAL A 15 -2.31 -2.20 3.90
N THR A 16 -1.08 -2.30 3.39
CA THR A 16 -0.43 -1.11 2.81
C THR A 16 -1.11 -0.81 1.49
N PHE A 17 -2.22 -0.06 1.57
CA PHE A 17 -2.70 0.73 0.45
C PHE A 17 -1.55 1.64 0.02
N VAL A 18 -0.79 1.22 -1.00
CA VAL A 18 0.02 2.15 -1.78
C VAL A 18 -0.99 3.08 -2.43
N SER A 19 -1.22 4.20 -1.76
CA SER A 19 -2.01 5.30 -2.26
C SER A 19 -1.10 6.11 -3.16
N GLY A 20 -0.81 5.56 -4.35
CA GLY A 20 -0.20 6.31 -5.42
C GLY A 20 -1.30 6.92 -6.27
N ASP A 21 -1.44 8.24 -6.25
CA ASP A 21 -2.24 8.93 -7.24
C ASP A 21 -1.50 8.81 -8.59
N ASN A 22 -2.14 8.10 -9.51
CA ASN A 22 -1.60 7.88 -10.85
C ASN A 22 -2.03 9.05 -11.74
N VAL A 23 -1.05 9.73 -12.33
CA VAL A 23 -1.26 10.86 -13.23
C VAL A 23 -0.77 10.52 -14.65
N PRO A 24 -1.41 11.04 -15.70
CA PRO A 24 -0.91 10.92 -17.05
C PRO A 24 0.27 11.86 -17.28
N VAL A 25 1.21 11.42 -18.11
CA VAL A 25 2.35 12.22 -18.55
C VAL A 25 2.37 12.28 -20.07
N LEU A 26 2.44 13.50 -20.61
CA LEU A 26 2.68 13.76 -22.03
C LEU A 26 4.10 14.31 -22.19
N LEU A 27 4.91 13.68 -23.03
CA LEU A 27 6.26 14.12 -23.37
C LEU A 27 6.31 14.55 -24.82
N PHE A 28 6.94 15.69 -25.11
CA PHE A 28 7.06 16.23 -26.47
C PHE A 28 8.33 17.08 -26.64
N GLY A 29 8.68 17.39 -27.89
CA GLY A 29 9.93 18.05 -28.26
C GLY A 29 10.89 17.06 -28.90
N LYS A 30 11.96 16.68 -28.19
CA LYS A 30 12.94 15.70 -28.71
C LYS A 30 12.31 14.31 -28.89
N SER A 31 12.35 13.77 -30.11
CA SER A 31 11.84 12.43 -30.48
C SER A 31 12.24 11.34 -29.48
N LEU A 32 11.25 10.75 -28.83
CA LEU A 32 11.42 9.61 -27.94
C LEU A 32 11.42 8.29 -28.74
N PRO A 33 12.45 7.44 -28.63
CA PRO A 33 12.58 6.24 -29.46
C PRO A 33 11.72 5.05 -28.99
N PHE A 34 10.85 5.20 -27.99
CA PHE A 34 10.15 4.07 -27.38
C PHE A 34 8.66 4.33 -27.14
N LYS A 35 7.86 3.29 -27.41
CA LYS A 35 6.41 3.26 -27.17
C LYS A 35 6.15 2.50 -25.87
N VAL A 36 5.77 3.22 -24.81
CA VAL A 36 5.37 2.57 -23.55
C VAL A 36 4.01 1.88 -23.75
N PRO A 37 3.82 0.63 -23.30
CA PRO A 37 2.53 -0.03 -23.38
C PRO A 37 1.45 0.77 -22.63
N ALA A 38 0.31 1.02 -23.28
CA ALA A 38 -0.77 1.84 -22.74
C ALA A 38 -1.44 1.28 -21.46
N LEU A 39 -1.10 0.06 -21.05
CA LEU A 39 -1.67 -0.61 -19.87
C LEU A 39 -0.67 -0.74 -18.72
N LYS A 40 0.57 -0.26 -18.88
CA LYS A 40 1.58 -0.34 -17.83
C LYS A 40 1.55 0.91 -16.97
N THR A 41 1.42 0.74 -15.66
CA THR A 41 1.67 1.78 -14.66
C THR A 41 3.17 1.88 -14.41
N LEU A 42 3.77 3.04 -14.63
CA LEU A 42 5.19 3.27 -14.33
C LEU A 42 5.36 3.76 -12.89
N GLN A 43 6.30 3.17 -12.18
CA GLN A 43 6.70 3.63 -10.86
C GLN A 43 7.53 4.92 -10.97
N THR A 44 7.52 5.74 -9.92
CA THR A 44 8.19 7.04 -9.85
C THR A 44 9.66 6.98 -10.29
N THR A 45 10.41 5.98 -9.80
CA THR A 45 11.84 5.80 -10.12
C THR A 45 12.07 5.30 -11.54
N GLU A 46 11.19 4.42 -12.06
CA GLU A 46 11.28 3.93 -13.44
C GLU A 46 11.05 5.07 -14.42
N PHE A 47 10.06 5.93 -14.13
CA PHE A 47 9.78 7.13 -14.92
C PHE A 47 10.93 8.14 -14.87
N ALA A 48 11.46 8.44 -13.67
CA ALA A 48 12.59 9.36 -13.53
C ALA A 48 13.83 8.88 -14.30
N ASN A 49 14.16 7.60 -14.22
CA ASN A 49 15.28 7.00 -14.97
C ASN A 49 15.05 7.09 -16.49
N LEU A 50 13.81 6.93 -16.93
CA LEU A 50 13.42 7.05 -18.32
C LEU A 50 13.64 8.49 -18.83
N VAL A 51 13.23 9.50 -18.05
CA VAL A 51 13.47 10.90 -18.42
C VAL A 51 14.96 11.26 -18.36
N ASN A 52 15.68 10.82 -17.32
CA ASN A 52 17.13 11.03 -17.20
C ASN A 52 17.93 10.46 -18.39
N SER A 53 17.45 9.38 -19.02
CA SER A 53 18.10 8.83 -20.23
C SER A 53 18.04 9.76 -21.45
N GLN A 54 17.16 10.77 -21.42
CA GLN A 54 16.90 11.70 -22.53
C GLN A 54 17.48 13.08 -22.30
N VAL A 55 17.69 13.43 -21.02
CA VAL A 55 18.25 14.71 -20.57
C VAL A 55 19.78 14.62 -20.61
N SER A 56 20.41 15.49 -21.38
CA SER A 56 21.86 15.70 -21.41
C SER A 56 22.21 17.11 -20.95
N ASP A 57 23.50 17.42 -20.78
CA ASP A 57 23.93 18.73 -20.31
C ASP A 57 23.52 19.91 -21.20
N GLU A 58 23.19 19.66 -22.46
CA GLU A 58 22.74 20.66 -23.44
C GLU A 58 21.22 20.70 -23.62
N THR A 59 20.46 19.85 -22.92
CA THR A 59 19.00 19.81 -23.02
C THR A 59 18.36 20.68 -21.95
N ILE A 60 17.34 21.45 -22.35
CA ILE A 60 16.46 22.16 -21.42
C ILE A 60 15.22 21.31 -21.21
N THR A 61 14.90 21.03 -19.95
CA THR A 61 13.71 20.29 -19.55
C THR A 61 12.69 21.23 -18.94
N VAL A 62 11.49 21.25 -19.49
CA VAL A 62 10.38 22.06 -18.97
C VAL A 62 9.24 21.14 -18.56
N VAL A 63 8.78 21.28 -17.32
CA VAL A 63 7.71 20.47 -16.74
C VAL A 63 6.54 21.39 -16.44
N PHE A 64 5.49 21.28 -17.24
CA PHE A 64 4.21 21.95 -17.02
C PHE A 64 3.37 21.11 -16.05
N VAL A 65 3.04 21.70 -14.90
CA VAL A 65 2.35 21.03 -13.80
C VAL A 65 0.95 21.61 -13.62
N GLU A 66 -0.05 20.77 -13.83
CA GLU A 66 -1.43 21.05 -13.43
C GLU A 66 -1.65 20.65 -11.97
N PRO A 67 -2.48 21.36 -11.20
CA PRO A 67 -2.82 20.94 -9.85
C PRO A 67 -3.52 19.57 -9.84
N LYS A 68 -4.45 19.33 -10.77
CA LYS A 68 -5.20 18.07 -10.91
C LYS A 68 -5.35 17.67 -12.37
N LEU A 69 -4.87 16.49 -12.76
CA LEU A 69 -4.97 15.98 -14.14
C LEU A 69 -5.23 14.47 -14.17
N SER A 70 -6.14 14.03 -15.04
CA SER A 70 -6.44 12.60 -15.28
C SER A 70 -6.51 12.27 -16.78
N VAL A 71 -6.53 10.97 -17.09
CA VAL A 71 -6.72 10.49 -18.47
C VAL A 71 -8.10 10.86 -19.01
N GLU A 72 -9.10 10.98 -18.12
CA GLU A 72 -10.44 11.42 -18.43
C GLU A 72 -10.46 12.89 -18.83
N ASP A 73 -9.74 13.77 -18.14
CA ASP A 73 -9.66 15.19 -18.51
C ASP A 73 -9.07 15.37 -19.91
N LEU A 74 -7.97 14.66 -20.21
CA LEU A 74 -7.32 14.70 -21.53
C LEU A 74 -8.20 14.20 -22.68
N SER A 75 -9.12 13.26 -22.41
CA SER A 75 -9.97 12.63 -23.43
C SER A 75 -11.37 13.22 -23.53
N HIS A 76 -11.94 13.69 -22.43
CA HIS A 76 -13.32 14.18 -22.35
C HIS A 76 -13.46 15.71 -22.33
N CYS A 77 -12.39 16.47 -22.08
CA CYS A 77 -12.50 17.92 -22.09
C CYS A 77 -12.87 18.43 -23.48
N LYS A 78 -14.04 19.08 -23.57
CA LYS A 78 -14.54 19.72 -24.78
C LYS A 78 -15.00 21.14 -24.47
N THR A 79 -14.63 22.08 -25.33
CA THR A 79 -15.17 23.44 -25.36
C THR A 79 -16.66 23.41 -25.74
N ASN A 80 -17.39 24.51 -25.51
CA ASN A 80 -18.81 24.66 -25.88
C ASN A 80 -19.10 24.35 -27.36
N ASP A 81 -18.10 24.51 -28.24
CA ASP A 81 -18.18 24.21 -29.67
C ASP A 81 -17.95 22.73 -30.01
N GLY A 82 -17.77 21.87 -29.01
CA GLY A 82 -17.56 20.43 -29.17
C GLY A 82 -16.13 20.01 -29.54
N THR A 83 -15.22 20.98 -29.73
CA THR A 83 -13.79 20.74 -29.95
C THR A 83 -13.07 20.39 -28.64
N THR A 84 -11.96 19.66 -28.71
CA THR A 84 -11.07 19.41 -27.57
C THR A 84 -10.61 20.72 -26.90
N CYS A 85 -10.40 20.70 -25.58
CA CYS A 85 -9.76 21.80 -24.86
C CYS A 85 -8.26 21.90 -25.17
N PHE A 86 -7.65 20.79 -25.58
CA PHE A 86 -6.23 20.66 -25.90
C PHE A 86 -6.02 20.67 -27.42
N LYS A 87 -6.20 21.83 -28.05
CA LYS A 87 -6.08 21.99 -29.51
C LYS A 87 -4.62 22.02 -29.94
N GLU A 88 -3.80 22.78 -29.22
CA GLU A 88 -2.40 23.00 -29.53
C GLU A 88 -1.58 21.75 -29.21
N LEU A 89 -1.78 21.14 -28.04
CA LEU A 89 -1.14 19.87 -27.66
C LEU A 89 -1.52 18.69 -28.58
N GLN A 90 -2.67 18.75 -29.26
CA GLN A 90 -3.04 17.76 -30.28
C GLN A 90 -2.31 17.94 -31.60
N GLY A 91 -1.92 19.17 -31.94
CA GLY A 91 -1.19 19.50 -33.16
C GLY A 91 0.31 19.21 -33.11
N LEU A 92 0.86 18.84 -31.94
CA LEU A 92 2.28 18.55 -31.79
C LEU A 92 2.68 17.24 -32.49
N GLU A 93 3.63 17.36 -33.42
CA GLU A 93 4.35 16.23 -34.01
C GLU A 93 5.34 15.66 -32.96
N GLU A 94 5.52 14.33 -32.93
CA GLU A 94 6.45 13.63 -32.02
C GLU A 94 6.16 13.72 -30.50
N ARG A 95 4.97 13.27 -30.09
CA ARG A 95 4.59 13.12 -28.67
C ARG A 95 4.60 11.66 -28.21
N SER A 96 5.05 11.44 -26.98
CA SER A 96 4.86 10.19 -26.26
C SER A 96 3.88 10.39 -25.12
N TYR A 97 2.95 9.46 -25.01
CA TYR A 97 1.92 9.48 -23.99
C TYR A 97 2.09 8.29 -23.05
N ILE A 98 2.21 8.59 -21.76
CA ILE A 98 2.28 7.60 -20.69
C ILE A 98 1.01 7.78 -19.84
N PRO A 99 0.07 6.82 -19.87
CA PRO A 99 -1.25 7.02 -19.28
C PRO A 99 -1.25 6.98 -17.74
N SER A 100 -0.24 6.37 -17.12
CA SER A 100 -0.22 6.19 -15.67
C SER A 100 1.20 6.17 -15.13
N VAL A 101 1.56 7.23 -14.41
CA VAL A 101 2.79 7.35 -13.64
C VAL A 101 2.44 7.63 -12.18
N SER A 102 3.06 6.88 -11.26
CA SER A 102 2.95 7.16 -9.83
C SER A 102 3.80 8.38 -9.49
N ASP A 103 3.18 9.44 -8.97
CA ASP A 103 3.85 10.66 -8.47
C ASP A 103 4.94 11.21 -9.41
N ALA A 104 4.52 11.64 -10.60
CA ALA A 104 5.45 12.06 -11.65
C ALA A 104 6.26 13.31 -11.27
N VAL A 105 5.63 14.30 -10.61
CA VAL A 105 6.23 15.59 -10.30
C VAL A 105 7.36 15.44 -9.29
N ASN A 106 7.11 14.78 -8.15
CA ASN A 106 8.16 14.58 -7.14
C ASN A 106 9.26 13.66 -7.68
N GLY A 107 8.90 12.66 -8.49
CA GLY A 107 9.87 11.80 -9.17
C GLY A 107 10.88 12.57 -10.01
N LEU A 108 10.42 13.54 -10.79
CA LEU A 108 11.30 14.41 -11.57
C LEU A 108 12.07 15.39 -10.70
N TYR A 109 11.39 16.01 -9.73
CA TYR A 109 12.02 17.00 -8.85
C TYR A 109 13.14 16.39 -8.00
N ASP A 110 13.02 15.16 -7.54
CA ASP A 110 14.03 14.55 -6.67
C ASP A 110 15.19 13.91 -7.44
N ASN A 111 14.94 13.39 -8.66
CA ASN A 111 15.90 12.53 -9.37
C ASN A 111 16.61 13.20 -10.56
N LEU A 112 16.22 14.41 -10.98
CA LEU A 112 16.96 15.16 -11.99
C LEU A 112 18.14 15.89 -11.33
N GLU A 113 19.37 15.63 -11.75
CA GLU A 113 20.59 16.20 -11.09
C GLU A 113 20.93 17.63 -11.52
N SER A 114 20.23 18.20 -12.50
CA SER A 114 20.51 19.54 -13.05
C SER A 114 19.91 20.67 -12.21
N ASN A 115 20.44 21.89 -12.34
CA ASN A 115 19.91 23.11 -11.70
C ASN A 115 18.40 23.30 -12.02
N LYS A 116 17.61 23.50 -10.97
CA LYS A 116 16.14 23.56 -11.02
C LYS A 116 15.62 24.95 -10.69
N ALA A 117 14.59 25.38 -11.41
CA ALA A 117 13.77 26.53 -11.05
C ALA A 117 12.28 26.14 -11.04
N THR A 118 11.52 26.85 -10.22
CA THR A 118 10.06 26.78 -10.19
C THR A 118 9.53 28.17 -10.52
N ILE A 119 8.61 28.24 -11.47
CA ILE A 119 7.97 29.49 -11.92
C ILE A 119 6.46 29.29 -12.03
N ASP A 120 5.71 30.38 -11.91
CA ASP A 120 4.27 30.39 -12.19
C ASP A 120 4.02 30.62 -13.68
N ALA A 121 2.81 30.33 -14.16
CA ALA A 121 2.43 30.46 -15.57
C ALA A 121 2.62 31.87 -16.15
N ASP A 122 2.53 32.90 -15.30
CA ASP A 122 2.63 34.30 -15.69
C ASP A 122 4.08 34.82 -15.80
N ASP A 123 5.05 34.08 -15.25
CA ASP A 123 6.46 34.47 -15.23
C ASP A 123 7.18 34.13 -16.55
N ASP A 124 8.21 34.93 -16.91
CA ASP A 124 8.98 34.66 -18.13
C ASP A 124 9.98 33.51 -17.92
N ILE A 125 9.76 32.40 -18.63
CA ILE A 125 10.63 31.23 -18.59
C ILE A 125 12.07 31.53 -19.06
N LEU A 126 12.26 32.53 -19.92
CA LEU A 126 13.58 32.86 -20.46
C LEU A 126 14.53 33.38 -19.38
N ASP A 127 14.02 34.11 -18.40
CA ASP A 127 14.81 34.62 -17.28
C ASP A 127 15.35 33.47 -16.43
N ALA A 128 14.53 32.44 -16.19
CA ALA A 128 14.94 31.26 -15.45
C ALA A 128 16.02 30.45 -16.19
N VAL A 129 15.95 30.36 -17.52
CA VAL A 129 17.00 29.70 -18.33
C VAL A 129 18.29 30.52 -18.34
N GLU A 130 18.20 31.86 -18.43
CA GLU A 130 19.37 32.75 -18.45
C GLU A 130 20.11 32.77 -17.10
N GLN A 131 19.43 32.47 -16.00
CA GLN A 131 20.04 32.24 -14.69
C GLN A 131 20.80 30.90 -14.57
N GLY A 132 20.81 30.07 -15.62
CA GLY A 132 21.55 28.81 -15.67
C GLY A 132 20.77 27.60 -15.15
N ASN A 133 19.44 27.70 -15.04
CA ASN A 133 18.58 26.57 -14.71
C ASN A 133 18.30 25.75 -15.97
N LYS A 134 18.47 24.42 -15.89
CA LYS A 134 18.23 23.49 -17.01
C LYS A 134 16.90 22.76 -16.89
N VAL A 135 16.37 22.64 -15.67
CA VAL A 135 15.08 22.01 -15.39
C VAL A 135 14.15 23.06 -14.80
N ILE A 136 13.01 23.31 -15.43
CA ILE A 136 12.09 24.36 -15.01
C ILE A 136 10.70 23.76 -14.82
N PHE A 137 10.14 23.92 -13.64
CA PHE A 137 8.77 23.54 -13.31
C PHE A 137 7.87 24.76 -13.44
N VAL A 138 6.90 24.69 -14.35
CA VAL A 138 5.90 25.74 -14.62
C VAL A 138 4.57 25.29 -14.04
N TYR A 139 4.10 25.96 -12.98
CA TYR A 139 2.82 25.64 -12.36
C TYR A 139 1.71 26.48 -13.01
N LEU A 140 0.70 25.80 -13.57
CA LEU A 140 -0.26 26.46 -14.46
C LEU A 140 -1.36 27.24 -13.73
N ASP A 141 -1.77 26.84 -12.52
CA ASP A 141 -2.77 27.58 -11.73
C ASP A 141 -2.81 27.11 -10.26
N LEU A 142 -1.84 27.54 -9.44
CA LEU A 142 -1.82 27.24 -8.01
C LEU A 142 -2.91 28.01 -7.21
N ALA A 143 -3.42 29.11 -7.76
CA ALA A 143 -4.18 30.10 -6.99
C ALA A 143 -5.70 29.92 -7.04
N THR A 144 -6.26 29.33 -8.10
CA THR A 144 -7.73 29.38 -8.28
C THR A 144 -8.47 28.03 -8.35
N GLU A 145 -7.79 26.88 -8.28
CA GLU A 145 -8.39 25.53 -8.48
C GLU A 145 -9.30 25.44 -9.72
N ASN A 146 -9.18 26.38 -10.66
CA ASN A 146 -10.12 26.55 -11.75
C ASN A 146 -9.63 25.71 -12.93
N LYS A 147 -10.48 24.80 -13.43
CA LYS A 147 -10.13 23.87 -14.50
C LYS A 147 -10.24 24.56 -15.88
N ASP A 148 -9.36 25.50 -16.18
CA ASP A 148 -9.32 26.16 -17.49
C ASP A 148 -8.21 25.60 -18.40
N PHE A 149 -8.37 24.33 -18.79
CA PHE A 149 -7.43 23.63 -19.66
C PHE A 149 -7.22 24.31 -21.03
N GLU A 150 -8.20 25.09 -21.53
CA GLU A 150 -8.06 25.78 -22.82
C GLU A 150 -7.07 26.94 -22.73
N SER A 151 -7.12 27.71 -21.64
CA SER A 151 -6.15 28.78 -21.40
C SER A 151 -4.75 28.21 -21.16
N HIS A 152 -4.66 27.11 -20.41
CA HIS A 152 -3.39 26.43 -20.14
C HIS A 152 -2.75 25.86 -21.41
N ASP A 153 -3.53 25.26 -22.32
CA ASP A 153 -3.05 24.74 -23.61
C ASP A 153 -2.38 25.86 -24.45
N LYS A 154 -2.96 27.07 -24.47
CA LYS A 154 -2.37 28.24 -25.14
C LYS A 154 -1.08 28.71 -24.48
N ILE A 155 -1.02 28.71 -23.15
CA ILE A 155 0.19 29.06 -22.40
C ILE A 155 1.31 28.07 -22.74
N ILE A 156 1.05 26.76 -22.63
CA ILE A 156 2.02 25.70 -22.95
C ILE A 156 2.55 25.86 -24.37
N ALA A 157 1.66 26.07 -25.35
CA ALA A 157 2.05 26.24 -26.74
C ALA A 157 2.92 27.49 -26.96
N SER A 158 2.53 28.63 -26.36
CA SER A 158 3.29 29.88 -26.47
C SER A 158 4.67 29.79 -25.82
N THR A 159 4.76 29.16 -24.65
CA THR A 159 6.01 28.97 -23.89
C THR A 159 6.94 28.00 -24.62
N PHE A 160 6.40 26.89 -25.14
CA PHE A 160 7.17 25.94 -25.93
C PHE A 160 7.67 26.57 -27.24
N ALA A 161 6.85 27.36 -27.92
CA ALA A 161 7.24 28.08 -29.14
C ALA A 161 8.40 29.05 -28.88
N LYS A 162 8.33 29.85 -27.80
CA LYS A 162 9.42 30.77 -27.38
C LYS A 162 10.74 30.04 -27.17
N LEU A 163 10.70 28.90 -26.48
CA LEU A 163 11.90 28.10 -26.22
C LEU A 163 12.47 27.47 -27.50
N SER A 164 11.60 26.90 -28.33
CA SER A 164 11.99 26.23 -29.58
C SER A 164 12.70 27.14 -30.59
N GLN A 165 12.46 28.45 -30.54
CA GLN A 165 13.17 29.43 -31.37
C GLN A 165 14.63 29.64 -30.93
N LYS A 166 14.93 29.54 -29.63
CA LYS A 166 16.25 29.84 -29.04
C LYS A 166 17.08 28.58 -28.80
N TYR A 167 16.45 27.43 -28.54
CA TYR A 167 17.12 26.19 -28.18
C TYR A 167 16.65 25.02 -29.06
N LYS A 168 17.60 24.20 -29.53
CA LYS A 168 17.31 23.04 -30.39
C LYS A 168 16.95 21.77 -29.62
N ASN A 169 17.43 21.63 -28.39
CA ASN A 169 17.31 20.42 -27.58
C ASN A 169 16.39 20.67 -26.38
N ILE A 170 15.08 20.54 -26.58
CA ILE A 170 14.08 20.78 -25.54
C ILE A 170 13.29 19.50 -25.30
N VAL A 171 13.11 19.16 -24.02
CA VAL A 171 12.19 18.13 -23.56
C VAL A 171 11.11 18.80 -22.75
N ALA A 172 9.87 18.77 -23.24
CA ALA A 172 8.73 19.30 -22.52
C ALA A 172 7.87 18.15 -21.98
N ILE A 173 7.43 18.30 -20.74
CA ILE A 173 6.65 17.32 -20.00
C ILE A 173 5.39 18.02 -19.49
N TYR A 174 4.22 17.46 -19.74
CA TYR A 174 2.95 17.91 -19.18
C TYR A 174 2.37 16.82 -18.29
N THR A 175 2.11 17.14 -17.03
CA THR A 175 1.62 16.19 -16.01
C THR A 175 0.80 16.91 -14.93
N GLY A 176 0.03 16.15 -14.16
CA GLY A 176 -0.62 16.63 -12.94
C GLY A 176 0.22 16.40 -11.68
N GLN A 177 0.00 17.22 -10.66
CA GLN A 177 0.46 16.96 -9.28
C GLN A 177 -0.39 15.89 -8.60
N GLU A 178 -1.72 15.97 -8.76
CA GLU A 178 -2.68 14.96 -8.28
C GLU A 178 -3.58 14.46 -9.42
N SER A 179 -4.19 13.28 -9.22
CA SER A 179 -5.21 12.77 -10.14
C SER A 179 -6.52 13.50 -9.92
N SER A 180 -7.11 14.07 -10.98
CA SER A 180 -8.45 14.67 -10.89
C SER A 180 -9.58 13.64 -10.79
N LEU A 181 -9.26 12.35 -10.96
CA LEU A 181 -10.18 11.25 -10.78
C LEU A 181 -10.53 11.15 -9.29
N GLU A 182 -11.63 11.79 -8.88
CA GLU A 182 -12.26 11.42 -7.62
C GLU A 182 -12.52 9.92 -7.68
N ARG A 183 -11.91 9.14 -6.77
CA ARG A 183 -12.27 7.74 -6.57
C ARG A 183 -13.73 7.69 -6.12
N HIS A 184 -14.64 7.72 -7.08
CA HIS A 184 -16.04 7.49 -6.86
C HIS A 184 -16.18 6.06 -6.37
N ILE A 185 -16.26 5.89 -5.05
CA ILE A 185 -17.02 4.80 -4.46
C ILE A 185 -18.35 4.83 -5.20
N ARG A 186 -18.61 3.80 -6.02
CA ARG A 186 -19.78 3.70 -6.92
C ARG A 186 -21.04 4.09 -6.16
N THR A 187 -21.41 5.36 -6.26
CA THR A 187 -22.74 5.81 -5.89
C THR A 187 -23.50 5.74 -7.20
N ARG A 188 -24.47 4.84 -7.22
CA ARG A 188 -25.29 4.44 -8.37
C ARG A 188 -25.62 5.65 -9.26
N ARG A 189 -25.25 5.59 -10.54
CA ARG A 189 -25.56 6.60 -11.58
C ARG A 189 -27.03 7.04 -11.47
N GLN A 190 -27.26 8.27 -11.06
CA GLN A 190 -28.49 8.99 -11.40
C GLN A 190 -28.19 9.79 -12.66
N ALA A 191 -29.09 9.70 -13.64
CA ALA A 191 -28.96 10.40 -14.90
C ALA A 191 -28.86 11.92 -14.65
N GLU A 192 -27.81 12.55 -15.17
CA GLU A 192 -27.68 14.01 -15.18
C GLU A 192 -28.79 14.60 -16.04
N THR A 193 -29.71 15.34 -15.40
CA THR A 193 -30.57 16.28 -16.11
C THR A 193 -29.95 17.66 -15.95
N GLU A 194 -29.87 18.39 -17.06
CA GLU A 194 -29.10 19.60 -17.26
C GLU A 194 -29.32 20.70 -16.21
N LYS A 195 -28.23 21.46 -16.00
CA LYS A 195 -28.06 22.57 -15.08
C LYS A 195 -29.18 23.61 -15.20
N LYS A 196 -29.90 23.84 -14.10
CA LYS A 196 -30.34 25.19 -13.71
C LYS A 196 -29.82 25.50 -12.31
N ASN A 197 -29.14 26.63 -12.19
CA ASN A 197 -28.62 27.22 -10.96
C ASN A 197 -29.68 27.19 -9.84
N LYS A 198 -29.56 26.20 -8.96
CA LYS A 198 -30.05 26.29 -7.59
C LYS A 198 -28.91 25.83 -6.69
N THR A 199 -28.59 26.71 -5.76
CA THR A 199 -27.75 26.52 -4.58
C THR A 199 -27.79 25.05 -4.14
N ARG A 200 -26.64 24.35 -4.19
CA ARG A 200 -26.49 23.00 -3.63
C ARG A 200 -26.65 23.08 -2.10
N LYS A 201 -27.89 23.13 -1.63
CA LYS A 201 -28.27 22.55 -0.34
C LYS A 201 -28.30 21.04 -0.57
N GLY A 202 -27.58 20.29 0.26
CA GLY A 202 -27.78 18.84 0.35
C GLY A 202 -29.20 18.59 0.85
N GLU A 203 -30.14 18.50 -0.08
CA GLU A 203 -31.57 18.47 0.21
C GLU A 203 -32.07 17.04 -0.01
N ILE A 204 -31.93 16.22 1.03
CA ILE A 204 -32.89 15.15 1.30
C ILE A 204 -33.19 15.20 2.80
N ASN A 205 -33.89 16.25 3.24
CA ASN A 205 -34.63 16.30 4.49
C ASN A 205 -36.00 16.86 4.12
N LYS A 206 -37.04 16.02 4.03
CA LYS A 206 -38.43 16.48 3.82
C LYS A 206 -39.02 17.04 5.13
N GLY A 207 -38.32 17.98 5.77
CA GLY A 207 -38.75 18.61 7.01
C GLY A 207 -37.76 19.69 7.43
N GLU A 208 -38.27 20.85 7.83
CA GLU A 208 -37.44 21.93 8.39
C GLU A 208 -36.84 21.49 9.75
N PRO A 209 -35.56 21.79 10.01
CA PRO A 209 -34.97 21.52 11.32
C PRO A 209 -35.67 22.33 12.40
N LYS A 210 -36.19 21.64 13.42
CA LYS A 210 -36.75 22.24 14.62
C LYS A 210 -35.68 22.24 15.70
N LEU A 211 -35.41 23.43 16.21
CA LEU A 211 -34.46 23.68 17.29
C LEU A 211 -35.19 23.82 18.62
N CYS A 212 -34.66 23.13 19.61
CA CYS A 212 -35.03 23.19 21.01
C CYS A 212 -33.76 23.51 21.80
N GLN A 213 -33.91 24.05 23.01
CA GLN A 213 -32.82 24.65 23.78
C GLN A 213 -31.53 23.80 23.83
N HIS A 214 -31.68 22.48 23.87
CA HIS A 214 -30.59 21.50 23.94
C HIS A 214 -30.72 20.39 22.89
N PHE A 215 -31.54 20.55 21.85
CA PHE A 215 -31.85 19.46 20.92
C PHE A 215 -32.27 19.96 19.54
N ILE A 216 -31.74 19.35 18.48
CA ILE A 216 -32.15 19.63 17.09
C ILE A 216 -32.79 18.37 16.52
N ILE A 217 -33.93 18.50 15.86
CA ILE A 217 -34.62 17.38 15.23
C ILE A 217 -35.17 17.74 13.85
N THR A 218 -35.09 16.77 12.94
CA THR A 218 -35.85 16.70 11.70
C THR A 218 -36.53 15.35 11.64
N ALA A 219 -37.75 15.32 11.10
CA ALA A 219 -38.47 14.10 10.78
C ALA A 219 -39.40 14.40 9.60
N GLU A 220 -39.68 13.41 8.76
CA GLU A 220 -40.65 13.55 7.66
C GLU A 220 -42.09 13.44 8.17
N SER A 221 -42.37 12.50 9.06
CA SER A 221 -43.68 12.34 9.69
C SER A 221 -43.59 11.56 10.99
N VAL A 222 -44.47 11.89 11.93
CA VAL A 222 -44.67 11.14 13.17
C VAL A 222 -46.05 10.51 13.13
N ILE A 223 -46.14 9.19 13.12
CA ILE A 223 -47.40 8.46 13.06
C ILE A 223 -47.69 7.88 14.44
N THR A 224 -48.77 8.30 15.07
CA THR A 224 -49.24 7.72 16.32
C THR A 224 -50.38 6.75 16.02
N LYS A 225 -50.22 5.49 16.43
CA LYS A 225 -51.30 4.50 16.44
C LYS A 225 -51.72 4.20 17.87
N THR A 226 -53.01 4.36 18.14
CA THR A 226 -53.69 3.77 19.29
C THR A 226 -54.50 2.57 18.81
N LYS A 227 -55.11 1.79 19.73
CA LYS A 227 -55.96 0.64 19.37
C LYS A 227 -57.13 0.99 18.44
N GLU A 228 -57.52 2.26 18.37
CA GLU A 228 -58.72 2.73 17.68
C GLU A 228 -58.44 3.60 16.45
N ALA A 229 -57.27 4.24 16.36
CA ALA A 229 -56.95 5.12 15.23
C ALA A 229 -55.45 5.21 14.92
N GLU A 230 -55.13 5.38 13.64
CA GLU A 230 -53.80 5.76 13.13
C GLU A 230 -53.86 7.19 12.61
N THR A 231 -53.13 8.10 13.25
CA THR A 231 -53.08 9.51 12.89
C THR A 231 -51.64 9.90 12.55
N ALA A 232 -51.45 10.47 11.37
CA ALA A 232 -50.21 11.14 11.02
C ALA A 232 -50.21 12.54 11.62
N VAL A 233 -49.13 12.88 12.32
CA VAL A 233 -48.94 14.11 13.06
C VAL A 233 -47.65 14.76 12.56
N ASP A 234 -47.74 16.03 12.17
CA ASP A 234 -46.58 16.82 11.78
C ASP A 234 -45.84 17.34 13.02
N LEU A 235 -44.52 17.40 12.92
CA LEU A 235 -43.67 17.85 14.02
C LEU A 235 -43.69 19.39 14.10
N GLU A 236 -44.49 19.92 15.03
CA GLU A 236 -44.60 21.37 15.25
C GLU A 236 -43.37 21.92 15.99
N GLY A 237 -42.85 21.17 16.96
CA GLY A 237 -41.67 21.55 17.72
C GLY A 237 -41.29 20.55 18.83
N CYS A 238 -40.33 20.94 19.67
CA CYS A 238 -39.97 20.18 20.86
C CYS A 238 -39.68 21.09 22.07
N THR A 239 -39.64 20.49 23.26
CA THR A 239 -39.14 21.12 24.48
C THR A 239 -38.04 20.24 25.07
N SER A 240 -36.98 20.84 25.59
CA SER A 240 -35.81 20.11 26.08
C SER A 240 -35.40 20.61 27.45
N VAL A 241 -35.31 19.70 28.43
CA VAL A 241 -34.92 19.97 29.82
C VAL A 241 -33.67 19.15 30.15
N LEU A 242 -32.61 19.81 30.63
CA LEU A 242 -31.38 19.16 31.05
C LEU A 242 -31.31 19.13 32.57
N GLU A 243 -31.36 17.94 33.17
CA GLU A 243 -31.27 17.74 34.62
C GLU A 243 -30.32 16.58 34.92
N ASN A 244 -29.36 16.78 35.84
CA ASN A 244 -28.42 15.72 36.28
C ASN A 244 -27.73 14.93 35.15
N LYS A 245 -27.30 15.63 34.08
CA LYS A 245 -26.67 15.04 32.86
C LYS A 245 -27.60 14.12 32.04
N ILE A 246 -28.90 14.20 32.29
CA ILE A 246 -29.95 13.55 31.50
C ILE A 246 -30.72 14.65 30.77
N LEU A 247 -30.74 14.56 29.45
CA LEU A 247 -31.47 15.46 28.59
C LEU A 247 -32.83 14.83 28.26
N SER A 248 -33.91 15.42 28.76
CA SER A 248 -35.28 15.00 28.48
C SER A 248 -35.86 15.88 27.38
N VAL A 249 -36.29 15.27 26.27
CA VAL A 249 -36.85 15.97 25.11
C VAL A 249 -38.28 15.51 24.87
N THR A 250 -39.23 16.44 24.91
CA THR A 250 -40.64 16.18 24.60
C THR A 250 -40.94 16.66 23.19
N LEU A 251 -41.51 15.79 22.35
CA LEU A 251 -41.94 16.13 21.00
C LEU A 251 -43.41 16.57 21.00
N ASN A 252 -43.72 17.69 20.37
CA ASN A 252 -45.07 18.21 20.24
C ASN A 252 -45.58 18.05 18.79
N PRO A 253 -46.85 17.65 18.58
CA PRO A 253 -47.87 17.30 19.58
C PRO A 253 -47.93 15.81 19.96
N SER A 254 -46.98 14.97 19.55
CA SER A 254 -47.00 13.52 19.82
C SER A 254 -46.91 13.14 21.31
N GLY A 255 -46.39 14.03 22.16
CA GLY A 255 -46.24 13.83 23.60
C GLY A 255 -45.15 12.81 23.98
N LEU A 256 -44.32 12.39 23.01
CA LEU A 256 -43.22 11.46 23.23
C LEU A 256 -42.07 12.16 23.95
N VAL A 257 -41.67 11.64 25.11
CA VAL A 257 -40.52 12.11 25.88
C VAL A 257 -39.36 11.13 25.71
N MET A 258 -38.25 11.60 25.13
CA MET A 258 -37.00 10.86 24.97
C MET A 258 -35.99 11.33 26.00
N MET A 259 -35.33 10.39 26.67
CA MET A 259 -34.32 10.66 27.69
C MET A 259 -32.95 10.25 27.16
N PHE A 260 -32.03 11.21 27.02
CA PHE A 260 -30.67 11.00 26.57
C PHE A 260 -29.69 11.12 27.72
N LYS A 261 -28.73 10.21 27.80
CA LYS A 261 -27.65 10.23 28.80
C LYS A 261 -26.32 10.45 28.11
N GLN A 262 -25.48 11.31 28.67
CA GLN A 262 -24.10 11.49 28.22
C GLN A 262 -23.12 10.69 29.10
N SER A 263 -22.24 9.90 28.48
CA SER A 263 -21.19 9.14 29.17
C SER A 263 -19.93 9.03 28.30
N ALA A 264 -18.76 9.34 28.88
CA ALA A 264 -17.43 9.12 28.28
C ALA A 264 -17.27 9.65 26.82
N GLY A 265 -17.81 10.86 26.54
CA GLY A 265 -17.72 11.47 25.20
C GLY A 265 -18.75 10.98 24.18
N THR A 266 -19.62 10.06 24.57
CA THR A 266 -20.77 9.60 23.79
C THR A 266 -22.07 10.00 24.46
N TRP A 267 -23.14 10.03 23.67
CA TRP A 267 -24.49 10.13 24.18
C TRP A 267 -25.30 8.92 23.69
N SER A 268 -26.26 8.49 24.50
CA SER A 268 -27.18 7.42 24.14
C SER A 268 -28.60 7.74 24.57
N LEU A 269 -29.57 7.18 23.85
CA LEU A 269 -30.96 7.14 24.28
C LEU A 269 -31.07 6.15 25.46
N ALA A 270 -31.42 6.65 26.64
CA ALA A 270 -31.56 5.88 27.85
C ALA A 270 -32.98 5.31 28.00
N GLY A 271 -33.99 6.05 27.53
CA GLY A 271 -35.39 5.65 27.63
C GLY A 271 -36.31 6.55 26.82
N ALA A 272 -37.52 6.08 26.59
CA ALA A 272 -38.60 6.86 25.98
C ALA A 272 -39.89 6.60 26.75
N LYS A 273 -40.74 7.62 26.91
CA LYS A 273 -42.02 7.52 27.62
C LYS A 273 -43.09 8.41 26.97
N LYS A 274 -44.34 7.98 27.06
CA LYS A 274 -45.53 8.80 26.77
C LYS A 274 -46.61 8.38 27.77
N GLY A 275 -46.62 9.04 28.93
CA GLY A 275 -47.33 8.57 30.12
C GLY A 275 -46.65 7.34 30.77
N THR A 276 -46.54 6.25 30.01
CA THR A 276 -45.85 5.00 30.36
C THR A 276 -44.55 4.84 29.56
N ASP A 277 -43.62 4.02 30.06
CA ASP A 277 -42.36 3.71 29.36
C ASP A 277 -42.63 2.99 28.03
N MET A 278 -41.89 3.35 26.99
CA MET A 278 -41.98 2.78 25.66
C MET A 278 -40.70 2.02 25.32
N THR A 279 -40.89 0.82 24.77
CA THR A 279 -39.83 0.03 24.14
C THR A 279 -39.48 0.60 22.77
N TYR A 280 -38.20 0.52 22.39
CA TYR A 280 -37.71 0.98 21.10
C TYR A 280 -36.65 0.01 20.55
N PRO A 281 -36.47 -0.06 19.23
CA PRO A 281 -35.55 -1.00 18.61
C PRO A 281 -34.10 -0.54 18.76
N GLY A 282 -33.26 -1.46 19.25
CA GLY A 282 -31.80 -1.36 19.16
C GLY A 282 -31.15 -0.35 20.10
N TYR A 283 -29.89 -0.04 19.81
CA TYR A 283 -29.07 0.90 20.57
C TYR A 283 -28.95 2.21 19.79
N VAL A 284 -29.49 3.28 20.34
CA VAL A 284 -29.32 4.61 19.75
C VAL A 284 -28.24 5.37 20.52
N TYR A 285 -27.10 5.57 19.86
CA TYR A 285 -25.98 6.28 20.43
C TYR A 285 -25.15 6.96 19.34
N ALA A 286 -24.46 8.03 19.70
CA ALA A 286 -23.43 8.62 18.85
C ALA A 286 -22.38 9.34 19.71
N ASN A 287 -21.29 9.75 19.07
CA ASN A 287 -20.29 10.60 19.71
C ASN A 287 -20.87 12.00 19.96
N ARG A 288 -20.30 12.71 20.94
CA ARG A 288 -20.66 14.11 21.20
C ARG A 288 -20.51 14.96 19.93
N GLY A 289 -21.55 15.73 19.60
CA GLY A 289 -21.57 16.58 18.40
C GLY A 289 -21.91 15.84 17.09
N PHE A 290 -22.12 14.52 17.13
CA PHE A 290 -22.65 13.76 16.00
C PHE A 290 -24.16 13.61 16.14
N ALA A 291 -24.87 13.86 15.04
CA ALA A 291 -26.30 13.58 14.94
C ALA A 291 -26.52 12.09 14.71
N TYR A 292 -27.71 11.58 15.02
CA TYR A 292 -28.12 10.23 14.66
C TYR A 292 -29.23 10.31 13.62
N ARG A 293 -29.02 9.66 12.47
CA ARG A 293 -29.89 9.73 11.30
C ARG A 293 -30.40 8.35 10.93
N CYS A 294 -31.70 8.25 10.69
CA CYS A 294 -32.31 7.01 10.21
C CYS A 294 -33.29 7.29 9.07
N GLY A 295 -33.12 6.58 7.96
CA GLY A 295 -34.05 6.63 6.83
C GLY A 295 -35.26 5.70 6.99
N GLY A 296 -35.20 4.77 7.94
CA GLY A 296 -36.25 3.79 8.19
C GLY A 296 -37.37 4.31 9.09
N ASN A 297 -38.34 3.41 9.34
CA ASN A 297 -39.39 3.63 10.34
C ASN A 297 -38.84 3.23 11.72
N PHE A 298 -38.73 4.18 12.65
CA PHE A 298 -38.33 3.88 14.02
C PHE A 298 -39.56 3.90 14.93
N THR A 299 -39.79 2.78 15.62
CA THR A 299 -41.06 2.52 16.32
C THR A 299 -40.86 2.47 17.82
N PHE A 300 -41.50 3.37 18.54
CA PHE A 300 -41.70 3.29 19.98
C PHE A 300 -43.00 2.56 20.27
N SER A 301 -43.01 1.60 21.19
CA SER A 301 -44.19 0.78 21.51
C SER A 301 -44.28 0.50 23.00
N ASN A 302 -45.48 0.59 23.57
CA ASN A 302 -45.78 0.04 24.89
C ASN A 302 -46.86 -1.06 24.84
N GLY A 303 -47.01 -1.73 23.69
CA GLY A 303 -48.05 -2.75 23.47
C GLY A 303 -49.44 -2.18 23.13
N ASP A 304 -49.87 -1.14 23.85
CA ASP A 304 -51.18 -0.49 23.64
C ASP A 304 -51.12 0.70 22.67
N GLU A 305 -50.01 1.43 22.68
CA GLU A 305 -49.75 2.55 21.78
C GLU A 305 -48.44 2.34 21.03
N THR A 306 -48.40 2.77 19.76
CA THR A 306 -47.17 2.80 18.96
C THR A 306 -46.96 4.16 18.32
N ILE A 307 -45.74 4.68 18.38
CA ILE A 307 -45.33 5.92 17.72
C ILE A 307 -44.24 5.58 16.72
N LYS A 308 -44.46 5.90 15.45
CA LYS A 308 -43.51 5.65 14.38
C LYS A 308 -42.97 6.97 13.87
N ILE A 309 -41.66 7.14 13.88
CA ILE A 309 -40.98 8.30 13.30
C ILE A 309 -40.33 7.87 11.98
N LYS A 310 -40.64 8.55 10.89
CA LYS A 310 -40.03 8.30 9.57
C LYS A 310 -38.97 9.33 9.25
N ASN A 311 -37.87 8.86 8.63
CA ASN A 311 -36.83 9.72 8.06
C ASN A 311 -36.41 10.84 9.03
N PHE A 312 -35.83 10.46 10.17
CA PHE A 312 -35.45 11.40 11.20
C PHE A 312 -33.95 11.57 11.33
N GLN A 313 -33.57 12.74 11.81
CA GLN A 313 -32.24 13.03 12.27
C GLN A 313 -32.33 13.88 13.53
N PHE A 314 -31.70 13.43 14.60
CA PHE A 314 -31.66 14.19 15.84
C PHE A 314 -30.23 14.39 16.36
N LEU A 315 -30.02 15.51 17.02
CA LEU A 315 -28.75 15.89 17.62
C LEU A 315 -29.02 16.41 19.04
N PRO A 316 -28.74 15.59 20.08
CA PRO A 316 -28.77 16.07 21.45
C PRO A 316 -27.50 16.88 21.74
N ASN A 317 -27.71 18.12 22.15
CA ASN A 317 -26.64 18.98 22.62
C ASN A 317 -26.78 19.18 24.13
N PHE A 318 -25.81 18.69 24.89
CA PHE A 318 -25.79 18.88 26.35
C PHE A 318 -25.29 20.28 26.75
N GLU A 319 -24.96 21.10 25.75
CA GLU A 319 -24.80 22.55 25.83
C GLU A 319 -25.96 23.25 25.10
N LYS A 320 -26.18 24.53 25.38
CA LYS A 320 -27.23 25.28 24.69
C LYS A 320 -26.97 25.27 23.18
N ALA A 321 -27.98 24.92 22.41
CA ALA A 321 -27.91 24.94 20.97
C ALA A 321 -28.33 26.33 20.47
N ASP A 322 -27.36 27.10 19.96
CA ASP A 322 -27.59 28.47 19.49
C ASP A 322 -28.08 28.52 18.02
N VAL A 323 -27.87 27.44 17.26
CA VAL A 323 -28.20 27.37 15.83
C VAL A 323 -28.86 26.04 15.48
N ALA A 324 -29.91 26.11 14.65
CA ALA A 324 -30.67 24.98 14.12
C ALA A 324 -29.95 24.28 12.93
N GLU A 325 -28.63 24.09 13.01
CA GLU A 325 -27.85 23.54 11.90
C GLU A 325 -27.26 22.17 12.23
N PHE A 326 -27.52 21.20 11.37
CA PHE A 326 -26.77 19.95 11.38
C PHE A 326 -25.45 20.15 10.66
N THR A 327 -24.35 19.82 11.32
CA THR A 327 -23.06 19.73 10.65
C THR A 327 -23.13 18.67 9.55
N LYS A 328 -22.84 19.08 8.31
CA LYS A 328 -23.05 18.26 7.10
C LYS A 328 -22.33 16.91 7.11
N ASP A 329 -21.28 16.75 7.91
CA ASP A 329 -20.45 15.53 7.93
C ASP A 329 -20.38 14.81 9.29
N LYS A 330 -21.20 15.23 10.28
CA LYS A 330 -21.20 14.62 11.62
C LYS A 330 -22.53 13.95 11.92
N TYR A 331 -22.76 12.79 11.32
CA TYR A 331 -23.90 11.95 11.68
C TYR A 331 -23.56 10.46 11.68
N VAL A 332 -24.30 9.70 12.48
CA VAL A 332 -24.25 8.24 12.56
C VAL A 332 -25.56 7.68 12.02
N HIS A 333 -25.46 6.69 11.14
CA HIS A 333 -26.64 6.01 10.61
C HIS A 333 -27.18 4.95 11.58
N CYS A 334 -28.50 4.77 11.59
CA CYS A 334 -29.14 3.70 12.37
C CYS A 334 -28.83 2.28 11.87
N GLU A 335 -28.46 2.15 10.60
CA GLU A 335 -28.09 0.88 9.99
C GLU A 335 -26.57 0.82 9.85
N GLY A 336 -25.96 -0.26 10.35
CA GLY A 336 -24.55 -0.53 10.11
C GLY A 336 -24.35 -1.07 8.69
N PHE A 337 -23.21 -0.73 8.08
CA PHE A 337 -22.83 -1.25 6.76
C PHE A 337 -22.79 -2.79 6.71
N PHE A 338 -22.44 -3.43 7.83
CA PHE A 338 -22.41 -4.87 7.97
C PHE A 338 -23.28 -5.31 9.15
N SER A 339 -24.25 -6.18 8.88
CA SER A 339 -24.99 -6.86 9.95
C SER A 339 -24.13 -7.96 10.57
N PRO A 340 -24.38 -8.35 11.84
CA PRO A 340 -23.70 -9.48 12.47
C PRO A 340 -23.80 -10.77 11.64
N GLY A 341 -24.93 -10.98 10.96
CA GLY A 341 -25.12 -12.13 10.07
C GLY A 341 -24.23 -12.08 8.83
N ILE A 342 -24.08 -10.90 8.20
CA ILE A 342 -23.18 -10.73 7.04
C ILE A 342 -21.72 -10.92 7.47
N LEU A 343 -21.32 -10.40 8.63
CA LEU A 343 -19.95 -10.59 9.15
C LEU A 343 -19.66 -12.07 9.46
N ALA A 344 -20.61 -12.77 10.08
CA ALA A 344 -20.47 -14.20 10.33
C ALA A 344 -20.35 -14.99 9.01
N GLY A 345 -21.18 -14.66 8.01
CA GLY A 345 -21.13 -15.28 6.69
C GLY A 345 -19.80 -15.02 5.96
N LEU A 346 -19.34 -13.78 5.94
CA LEU A 346 -18.07 -13.39 5.31
C LEU A 346 -16.90 -14.10 5.98
N PHE A 347 -16.91 -14.22 7.31
CA PHE A 347 -15.88 -14.93 8.07
C PHE A 347 -15.80 -16.41 7.69
N VAL A 348 -16.94 -17.10 7.56
CA VAL A 348 -16.98 -18.51 7.15
C VAL A 348 -16.52 -18.69 5.71
N VAL A 349 -16.98 -17.83 4.79
CA VAL A 349 -16.55 -17.88 3.37
C VAL A 349 -15.04 -17.65 3.26
N PHE A 350 -14.50 -16.68 3.98
CA PHE A 350 -13.07 -16.40 4.00
C PHE A 350 -12.27 -17.60 4.52
N LEU A 351 -12.76 -18.26 5.58
CA LEU A 351 -12.13 -19.47 6.13
C LEU A 351 -12.11 -20.63 5.11
N PHE A 352 -13.20 -20.84 4.38
CA PHE A 352 -13.24 -21.88 3.34
C PHE A 352 -12.35 -21.54 2.14
N LEU A 353 -12.31 -20.28 1.71
CA LEU A 353 -11.39 -19.84 0.65
C LEU A 353 -9.92 -20.02 1.07
N PHE A 354 -9.61 -19.78 2.34
CA PHE A 354 -8.27 -20.00 2.88
C PHE A 354 -7.86 -21.49 2.83
N ILE A 355 -8.73 -22.40 3.26
CA ILE A 355 -8.46 -23.85 3.19
C ILE A 355 -8.34 -24.30 1.73
N LEU A 356 -9.21 -23.80 0.85
CA LEU A 356 -9.19 -24.10 -0.58
C LEU A 356 -7.88 -23.63 -1.23
N ALA A 357 -7.41 -22.42 -0.91
CA ALA A 357 -6.15 -21.90 -1.42
C ALA A 357 -4.94 -22.77 -1.00
N ILE A 358 -4.93 -23.25 0.25
CA ILE A 358 -3.92 -24.22 0.72
C ILE A 358 -4.01 -25.53 -0.08
N GLY A 359 -5.23 -26.05 -0.28
CA GLY A 359 -5.46 -27.26 -1.08
C GLY A 359 -4.95 -27.14 -2.51
N ILE A 360 -5.26 -26.03 -3.19
CA ILE A 360 -4.74 -25.73 -4.53
C ILE A 360 -3.22 -25.61 -4.50
N GLY A 361 -2.65 -24.96 -3.48
CA GLY A 361 -1.19 -24.86 -3.30
C GLY A 361 -0.52 -26.23 -3.23
N PHE A 362 -1.10 -27.18 -2.49
CA PHE A 362 -0.59 -28.56 -2.44
C PHE A 362 -0.75 -29.31 -3.76
N ILE A 363 -1.83 -29.09 -4.50
CA ILE A 363 -2.01 -29.70 -5.83
C ILE A 363 -0.97 -29.15 -6.82
N MET A 364 -0.65 -27.86 -6.75
CA MET A 364 0.34 -27.22 -7.62
C MET A 364 1.77 -27.69 -7.33
N ASP A 365 2.05 -28.17 -6.12
CA ASP A 365 3.37 -28.68 -5.71
C ASP A 365 3.55 -30.19 -5.98
N ILE A 366 2.60 -30.84 -6.66
CA ILE A 366 2.77 -32.22 -7.13
C ILE A 366 3.71 -32.20 -8.33
N ASN A 367 5.00 -32.33 -8.04
CA ASN A 367 6.01 -32.59 -9.05
C ASN A 367 5.89 -34.04 -9.52
N THR A 368 5.68 -34.24 -10.82
CA THR A 368 5.69 -35.58 -11.42
C THR A 368 7.10 -36.16 -11.33
N MET A 369 7.22 -37.40 -10.85
CA MET A 369 8.51 -38.06 -10.71
C MET A 369 9.10 -38.36 -12.10
N ASP A 370 9.98 -37.48 -12.55
CA ASP A 370 10.72 -37.58 -13.82
C ASP A 370 11.89 -38.57 -13.69
N LYS A 371 11.55 -39.85 -13.50
CA LYS A 371 12.57 -40.90 -13.33
C LYS A 371 12.22 -42.24 -13.97
N PHE A 372 11.05 -42.38 -14.60
CA PHE A 372 10.67 -43.64 -15.21
C PHE A 372 11.06 -43.79 -16.68
N ASP A 373 11.99 -42.98 -17.20
CA ASP A 373 12.46 -43.15 -18.58
C ASP A 373 13.91 -42.70 -18.86
N ASP A 374 14.82 -42.80 -17.89
CA ASP A 374 16.26 -42.63 -18.17
C ASP A 374 17.04 -43.93 -17.94
N PRO A 375 17.20 -44.79 -18.97
CA PRO A 375 18.05 -45.98 -18.91
C PRO A 375 19.56 -45.64 -18.76
N LYS A 376 19.93 -44.35 -18.62
CA LYS A 376 21.29 -43.88 -18.31
C LYS A 376 21.38 -43.08 -17.00
N GLY A 377 20.37 -43.12 -16.14
CA GLY A 377 20.45 -42.55 -14.80
C GLY A 377 21.58 -43.21 -13.98
N LYS A 378 22.54 -42.41 -13.50
CA LYS A 378 23.68 -42.91 -12.71
C LYS A 378 23.20 -43.74 -11.52
N THR A 379 23.73 -44.96 -11.39
CA THR A 379 23.55 -45.82 -10.22
C THR A 379 23.93 -45.06 -8.96
N ILE A 380 23.14 -45.20 -7.90
CA ILE A 380 23.43 -44.61 -6.58
C ILE A 380 24.78 -45.19 -6.11
N THR A 381 25.85 -44.41 -6.25
CA THR A 381 27.12 -44.70 -5.60
C THR A 381 26.95 -44.38 -4.12
N ILE A 382 26.63 -45.40 -3.34
CA ILE A 382 26.63 -45.30 -1.88
C ILE A 382 28.04 -44.88 -1.49
N ASN A 383 28.19 -43.63 -1.07
CA ASN A 383 29.47 -43.07 -0.67
C ASN A 383 29.90 -43.81 0.60
N ALA A 384 30.76 -44.84 0.44
CA ALA A 384 31.18 -45.72 1.53
C ALA A 384 31.74 -44.94 2.73
N ARG A 385 32.22 -43.71 2.51
CA ARG A 385 32.64 -42.72 3.51
C ARG A 385 31.59 -42.46 4.60
N LEU A 386 30.30 -42.42 4.27
CA LEU A 386 29.23 -42.14 5.23
C LEU A 386 28.85 -43.38 6.06
N LEU A 387 28.97 -44.57 5.45
CA LEU A 387 28.74 -45.86 6.09
C LEU A 387 29.90 -46.20 7.05
N LEU A 388 31.14 -45.94 6.64
CA LEU A 388 32.32 -46.07 7.49
C LEU A 388 32.30 -45.05 8.62
N LYS A 389 31.92 -43.79 8.37
CA LYS A 389 31.77 -42.78 9.44
C LYS A 389 30.70 -43.17 10.45
N LYS A 390 29.56 -43.70 10.02
CA LYS A 390 28.52 -44.22 10.93
C LYS A 390 28.97 -45.46 11.70
N LYS A 391 29.70 -46.39 11.07
CA LYS A 391 30.22 -47.61 11.70
C LYS A 391 31.39 -47.32 12.66
N LEU A 392 32.21 -46.31 12.36
CA LEU A 392 33.29 -45.83 13.21
C LEU A 392 32.73 -45.03 14.40
N LEU A 393 31.69 -44.21 14.19
CA LEU A 393 30.95 -43.54 15.27
C LEU A 393 30.20 -44.54 16.16
N SER A 394 29.65 -45.64 15.62
CA SER A 394 29.03 -46.68 16.45
C SER A 394 30.07 -47.45 17.26
N LEU A 395 31.26 -47.73 16.69
CA LEU A 395 32.37 -48.36 17.41
C LEU A 395 32.96 -47.45 18.50
N LEU A 396 33.08 -46.15 18.24
CA LEU A 396 33.51 -45.16 19.22
C LEU A 396 32.49 -45.01 20.37
N ARG A 397 31.19 -45.15 20.07
CA ARG A 397 30.12 -45.05 21.07
C ARG A 397 30.01 -46.31 21.95
N THR A 398 30.54 -47.46 21.51
CA THR A 398 30.66 -48.68 22.33
C THR A 398 31.93 -48.72 23.20
N LEU A 399 32.87 -47.80 22.99
CA LEU A 399 34.15 -47.69 23.71
C LEU A 399 34.14 -46.56 24.76
N ASP A 400 32.97 -46.28 25.34
CA ASP A 400 32.78 -45.20 26.30
C ASP A 400 33.52 -45.50 27.62
N ALA A 401 34.75 -44.98 27.78
CA ALA A 401 35.38 -44.63 29.07
C ALA A 401 36.86 -44.21 28.90
N LYS A 402 37.11 -42.90 28.79
CA LYS A 402 38.21 -42.11 29.40
C LYS A 402 38.58 -40.90 28.52
N GLU A 403 38.01 -39.76 28.91
CA GLU A 403 38.65 -38.44 29.00
C GLU A 403 40.03 -38.31 28.34
N TYR A 404 40.11 -37.87 27.08
CA TYR A 404 41.30 -37.24 26.49
C TYR A 404 40.90 -36.30 25.34
N GLU A 405 41.23 -35.01 25.48
CA GLU A 405 41.06 -33.98 24.45
C GLU A 405 41.94 -34.27 23.23
N LEU A 406 41.35 -34.27 22.03
CA LEU A 406 42.10 -34.36 20.77
C LEU A 406 42.14 -32.98 20.09
N PRO A 407 43.32 -32.41 19.78
CA PRO A 407 43.43 -31.06 19.22
C PRO A 407 42.97 -30.97 17.75
N GLU A 408 42.33 -29.85 17.40
CA GLU A 408 41.70 -29.48 16.10
C GLU A 408 42.61 -29.53 14.84
N VAL A 409 43.86 -29.97 14.94
CA VAL A 409 44.88 -29.82 13.88
C VAL A 409 44.80 -30.90 12.79
N LEU A 410 44.01 -31.96 12.97
CA LEU A 410 43.94 -33.09 12.02
C LEU A 410 42.87 -32.94 10.92
N PHE A 411 42.04 -31.90 10.94
CA PHE A 411 40.93 -31.77 10.00
C PHE A 411 41.24 -30.98 8.70
N ASN A 412 42.28 -30.15 8.69
CA ASN A 412 42.51 -29.19 7.59
C ASN A 412 43.41 -29.66 6.45
N THR A 413 43.94 -30.89 6.47
CA THR A 413 44.86 -31.38 5.42
C THR A 413 44.22 -32.30 4.37
N TYR A 414 42.92 -32.55 4.42
CA TYR A 414 42.22 -33.51 3.53
C TYR A 414 41.32 -32.86 2.46
N MET A 415 41.64 -31.61 2.08
CA MET A 415 40.90 -30.80 1.09
C MET A 415 41.63 -30.68 -0.27
N LEU A 416 42.48 -31.62 -0.64
CA LEU A 416 43.11 -31.64 -1.97
C LEU A 416 43.12 -33.06 -2.57
N GLN A 417 42.05 -33.30 -3.33
CA GLN A 417 41.86 -34.29 -4.40
C GLN A 417 41.83 -35.80 -4.10
N PRO A 418 41.01 -36.54 -4.87
CA PRO A 418 40.62 -37.91 -4.59
C PRO A 418 41.52 -38.88 -5.37
N GLU A 419 42.21 -39.78 -4.67
CA GLU A 419 42.57 -41.13 -5.14
C GLU A 419 43.42 -41.80 -4.06
N ASN A 420 42.91 -42.93 -3.56
CA ASN A 420 43.58 -44.03 -2.85
C ASN A 420 44.92 -43.74 -2.15
N VAL A 421 44.96 -43.79 -0.82
CA VAL A 421 45.77 -44.73 -0.01
C VAL A 421 45.26 -44.62 1.44
N LEU A 422 44.68 -45.71 1.96
CA LEU A 422 44.37 -45.88 3.37
C LEU A 422 45.62 -46.49 4.03
N LEU A 423 46.37 -45.72 4.82
CA LEU A 423 47.41 -46.28 5.69
C LEU A 423 47.19 -45.77 7.12
N ALA A 424 46.59 -46.62 7.94
CA ALA A 424 46.47 -46.38 9.37
C ALA A 424 47.86 -46.46 10.01
N MET A 425 48.30 -45.40 10.68
CA MET A 425 49.40 -45.48 11.64
C MET A 425 48.88 -45.04 13.01
N LEU A 426 48.76 -46.03 13.91
CA LEU A 426 48.85 -45.83 15.36
C LEU A 426 50.25 -45.26 15.65
N VAL A 427 50.33 -44.09 16.27
CA VAL A 427 51.62 -43.46 16.59
C VAL A 427 51.73 -43.23 18.10
N ASP A 428 52.77 -43.84 18.66
CA ASP A 428 53.33 -43.65 20.00
C ASP A 428 53.58 -42.17 20.32
N PRO A 429 53.25 -41.68 21.53
CA PRO A 429 53.29 -40.26 21.87
C PRO A 429 54.71 -39.66 22.06
N ASN A 430 55.80 -40.42 21.86
CA ASN A 430 57.16 -40.01 22.25
C ASN A 430 58.17 -39.78 21.10
N LYS A 431 57.74 -39.46 19.86
CA LYS A 431 58.66 -39.10 18.76
C LYS A 431 58.35 -37.75 18.12
N SER A 432 59.40 -36.99 17.78
CA SER A 432 59.27 -35.65 17.19
C SER A 432 58.79 -35.67 15.74
N ALA A 433 57.99 -34.66 15.37
CA ALA A 433 57.31 -34.55 14.07
C ALA A 433 58.24 -34.65 12.83
N ARG A 434 59.53 -34.29 12.98
CA ARG A 434 60.52 -34.36 11.91
C ARG A 434 60.90 -35.80 11.53
N GLN A 435 60.90 -36.73 12.50
CA GLN A 435 61.21 -38.14 12.26
C GLN A 435 60.05 -38.87 11.56
N ILE A 436 58.81 -38.44 11.83
CA ILE A 436 57.57 -38.99 11.27
C ILE A 436 57.41 -38.60 9.80
N ALA A 437 57.78 -37.36 9.44
CA ALA A 437 57.77 -36.88 8.06
C ALA A 437 58.83 -37.56 7.18
N ILE A 438 60.01 -37.86 7.71
CA ILE A 438 61.09 -38.51 6.94
C ILE A 438 60.73 -39.98 6.63
N ASN A 439 60.17 -40.71 7.60
CA ASN A 439 59.83 -42.12 7.40
C ASN A 439 58.63 -42.31 6.44
N SER A 440 57.67 -41.38 6.43
CA SER A 440 56.55 -41.41 5.48
C SER A 440 56.97 -41.06 4.05
N ILE A 441 57.95 -40.15 3.87
CA ILE A 441 58.53 -39.82 2.56
C ILE A 441 59.36 -40.99 1.99
N ILE A 442 60.07 -41.74 2.84
CA ILE A 442 60.88 -42.90 2.40
C ILE A 442 59.98 -44.05 1.93
N MET A 443 58.84 -44.30 2.60
CA MET A 443 57.88 -45.32 2.15
C MET A 443 57.19 -44.96 0.84
N ALA A 444 56.76 -43.69 0.66
CA ALA A 444 56.10 -43.26 -0.57
C ALA A 444 57.00 -43.29 -1.82
N ARG A 445 58.33 -43.21 -1.65
CA ARG A 445 59.31 -43.30 -2.74
C ARG A 445 59.45 -44.73 -3.30
N ASN A 446 59.19 -45.76 -2.49
CA ASN A 446 59.40 -47.15 -2.90
C ASN A 446 58.20 -47.78 -3.63
N GLU A 447 57.02 -47.17 -3.61
CA GLU A 447 55.79 -47.76 -4.20
C GLU A 447 55.27 -47.10 -5.49
N SER A 448 55.92 -46.05 -6.02
CA SER A 448 55.45 -45.34 -7.23
C SER A 448 56.50 -45.27 -8.35
N ASN A 449 56.36 -46.12 -9.38
CA ASN A 449 57.20 -46.13 -10.60
C ASN A 449 56.63 -45.30 -11.77
N SER A 450 55.74 -44.33 -11.51
CA SER A 450 55.16 -43.48 -12.56
C SER A 450 56.00 -42.19 -12.81
N PRO A 451 56.45 -41.91 -14.06
CA PRO A 451 57.33 -40.78 -14.37
C PRO A 451 56.69 -39.39 -14.20
N SER A 452 55.37 -39.31 -14.12
CA SER A 452 54.63 -38.07 -13.88
C SER A 452 54.68 -37.62 -12.42
N VAL A 453 54.69 -38.58 -11.47
CA VAL A 453 54.71 -38.32 -10.02
C VAL A 453 56.09 -37.82 -9.57
N LEU A 454 57.17 -38.40 -10.12
CA LEU A 454 58.55 -37.94 -9.90
C LEU A 454 58.79 -36.49 -10.37
N ARG A 455 58.06 -36.03 -11.38
CA ARG A 455 58.17 -34.68 -11.95
C ARG A 455 57.52 -33.62 -11.05
N VAL A 456 56.42 -33.97 -10.38
CA VAL A 456 55.74 -33.12 -9.38
C VAL A 456 56.55 -33.05 -8.08
N PHE A 457 57.12 -34.17 -7.64
CA PHE A 457 57.98 -34.22 -6.44
C PHE A 457 59.28 -33.40 -6.56
N ARG A 458 59.92 -33.35 -7.73
CA ARG A 458 61.08 -32.45 -7.99
C ARG A 458 60.70 -30.97 -7.96
N LYS A 459 59.44 -30.63 -8.27
CA LYS A 459 58.93 -29.24 -8.26
C LYS A 459 58.60 -28.76 -6.85
N LEU A 460 58.10 -29.66 -5.98
CA LEU A 460 57.78 -29.36 -4.57
C LEU A 460 59.02 -29.21 -3.69
N THR A 461 60.05 -30.04 -3.91
CA THR A 461 61.33 -29.96 -3.18
C THR A 461 62.16 -28.71 -3.51
N ARG A 462 62.02 -28.13 -4.71
CA ARG A 462 62.72 -26.88 -5.08
C ARG A 462 62.06 -25.59 -4.58
N ARG A 463 60.75 -25.58 -4.30
CA ARG A 463 60.02 -24.35 -3.94
C ARG A 463 59.91 -24.08 -2.43
N ASN A 464 60.01 -25.09 -1.57
CA ASN A 464 59.73 -24.94 -0.13
C ASN A 464 60.96 -25.01 0.81
N ILE A 465 62.19 -24.99 0.28
CA ILE A 465 63.40 -24.96 1.14
C ILE A 465 63.82 -23.54 1.56
N ASN A 466 63.30 -22.47 0.92
CA ASN A 466 63.80 -21.10 1.15
C ASN A 466 62.89 -20.16 1.95
N ARG A 467 61.85 -20.65 2.63
CA ARG A 467 61.02 -19.82 3.54
C ARG A 467 60.51 -20.59 4.76
N VAL A 468 61.43 -20.96 5.65
CA VAL A 468 61.14 -21.05 7.09
C VAL A 468 62.40 -20.60 7.83
N THR A 469 62.58 -19.29 7.95
CA THR A 469 63.50 -18.72 8.94
C THR A 469 62.85 -18.89 10.31
N VAL A 470 63.54 -19.68 11.12
CA VAL A 470 63.32 -19.95 12.54
C VAL A 470 63.38 -18.64 13.32
N ASN A 471 62.29 -18.28 14.00
CA ASN A 471 62.36 -17.44 15.20
C ASN A 471 61.72 -18.23 16.33
N ALA A 472 62.58 -18.95 17.04
CA ALA A 472 62.31 -19.44 18.37
C ALA A 472 62.35 -18.24 19.34
N LEU A 473 61.32 -18.08 20.16
CA LEU A 473 61.43 -17.28 21.38
C LEU A 473 61.17 -18.23 22.55
N VAL A 474 62.29 -18.55 23.19
CA VAL A 474 62.45 -19.36 24.40
C VAL A 474 61.67 -18.72 25.53
N ILE A 475 60.82 -19.48 26.22
CA ILE A 475 60.65 -19.33 27.68
C ILE A 475 60.45 -20.73 28.28
N ASN A 476 61.16 -20.93 29.39
CA ASN A 476 60.97 -21.98 30.39
C ASN A 476 59.51 -22.23 30.77
#